data_AF-A0A9Q3CIP7-F1
#
_entry.id   AF-A0A9Q3CIP7-F1
#
_cell.length_a   1.000
_cell.length_b   1.000
_cell.length_c   1.000
_cell.angle_alpha   90.00
_cell.angle_beta   90.00
_cell.angle_gamma   90.00
#
_symmetry.space_group_name_H-M   'P 1'
#
loop_
_entity.id
_entity.type
_entity.pdbx_description
1 polymer ?
#
loop_
_entity_poly.entity_id
_entity_poly.type
_entity_poly.pdbx_seq_one_letter_code
_entity_poly.pdbx_strand_id
1 'polypeptide(L)'
;MWKKACDTASKCIAEAKEYNRVGKNHTLNLTLKRGTKFKLTEEFSRKHPVFPESPIKPYFQTEEDKFPSRKKNPTPPEIVEVEDSPGPLNEFIKARKMRLNGKDQREYLVRFKNQAADNDKWLAEDAIPDGNLHLRRLRASRRTEQSHQ
;
A
#
# COMPACT_ATOMS: atom_id res chain seq x y z
N MET A 1 0.18 19.05 32.02
CA MET A 1 -0.98 18.92 31.11
C MET A 1 -1.24 17.48 30.65
N TRP A 2 -0.27 16.56 30.65
CA TRP A 2 -0.43 15.22 30.06
C TRP A 2 -1.24 14.21 30.90
N LYS A 3 -1.28 14.37 32.23
CA LYS A 3 -2.07 13.48 33.13
C LYS A 3 -3.58 13.51 32.82
N LYS A 4 -4.13 14.68 32.49
CA LYS A 4 -5.55 14.86 32.15
C LYS A 4 -5.96 14.09 30.89
N ALA A 5 -5.06 13.94 29.91
CA ALA A 5 -5.33 13.19 28.69
C ALA A 5 -5.38 11.68 28.95
N CYS A 6 -4.48 11.14 29.77
CA CYS A 6 -4.50 9.73 30.17
C CYS A 6 -5.74 9.37 31.00
N ASP A 7 -6.19 10.25 31.89
CA ASP A 7 -7.40 10.03 32.68
C ASP A 7 -8.66 10.02 31.80
N THR A 8 -8.67 10.86 30.76
CA THR A 8 -9.78 10.91 29.79
C THR A 8 -9.81 9.65 28.95
N ALA A 9 -8.66 9.18 28.45
CA ALA A 9 -8.57 7.95 27.67
C ALA A 9 -8.99 6.71 28.48
N SER A 10 -8.60 6.65 29.75
CA SER A 10 -8.93 5.53 30.63
C SER A 10 -10.43 5.44 30.92
N LYS A 11 -11.08 6.61 31.08
CA LYS A 11 -12.54 6.69 31.22
C LYS A 11 -13.28 6.22 29.97
N CYS A 12 -12.84 6.63 28.78
CA CYS A 12 -13.45 6.20 27.52
C CYS A 12 -13.34 4.67 27.32
N ILE A 13 -12.21 4.06 27.71
CA ILE A 13 -12.01 2.61 27.61
C ILE A 13 -12.91 1.87 28.62
N ALA A 14 -13.06 2.38 29.84
CA ALA A 14 -13.95 1.79 30.84
C ALA A 14 -15.43 1.87 30.41
N GLU A 15 -15.85 3.01 29.86
CA GLU A 15 -17.20 3.22 29.33
C GLU A 15 -17.51 2.29 28.15
N ALA A 16 -16.55 2.11 27.22
CA ALA A 16 -16.68 1.18 26.11
C ALA A 16 -16.74 -0.29 26.57
N LYS A 17 -16.03 -0.65 27.63
CA LYS A 17 -16.12 -2.00 28.22
C LYS A 17 -17.48 -2.26 28.86
N GLU A 18 -18.04 -1.29 29.58
CA GLU A 18 -19.38 -1.42 30.18
C GLU A 18 -20.48 -1.47 29.11
N TYR A 19 -20.35 -0.66 28.04
CA TYR A 19 -21.25 -0.69 26.88
C TYR A 19 -21.31 -2.08 26.22
N ASN A 20 -20.16 -2.75 26.11
CA ASN A 20 -20.08 -4.11 25.55
C ASN A 20 -20.57 -5.19 26.52
N ARG A 21 -20.52 -4.93 27.84
CA ARG A 21 -20.93 -5.88 28.90
C ARG A 21 -22.44 -6.03 29.03
N VAL A 22 -23.20 -4.96 28.77
CA VAL A 22 -24.66 -4.92 28.99
C VAL A 22 -25.45 -5.67 27.91
N GLY A 23 -24.86 -5.99 26.75
CA GLY A 23 -25.47 -6.90 25.78
C GLY A 23 -26.75 -6.37 25.13
N LYS A 24 -26.62 -5.93 23.87
CA LYS A 24 -27.64 -5.93 22.80
C LYS A 24 -29.10 -5.79 23.27
N ASN A 25 -29.53 -4.59 23.63
CA ASN A 25 -30.92 -4.12 23.46
C ASN A 25 -30.99 -2.58 23.47
N HIS A 26 -29.96 -1.90 22.95
CA HIS A 26 -29.98 -0.45 22.84
C HIS A 26 -30.48 -0.04 21.47
N THR A 27 -31.66 0.59 21.44
CA THR A 27 -32.12 1.38 20.30
C THR A 27 -31.19 2.59 20.15
N LEU A 28 -30.33 2.56 19.13
CA LEU A 28 -29.52 3.71 18.74
C LEU A 28 -30.41 4.73 18.06
N ASN A 29 -30.73 5.82 18.76
CA ASN A 29 -31.40 6.97 18.17
C ASN A 29 -30.36 7.82 17.42
N LEU A 30 -30.16 7.52 16.13
CA LEU A 30 -29.32 8.32 15.25
C LEU A 30 -30.11 9.54 14.78
N THR A 31 -29.57 10.73 15.04
CA THR A 31 -30.13 11.99 14.56
C THR A 31 -29.25 12.52 13.44
N LEU A 32 -29.71 12.45 12.19
CA LEU A 32 -29.01 13.13 11.09
C LEU A 32 -29.18 14.64 11.22
N LYS A 33 -28.25 15.43 10.66
CA LYS A 33 -28.24 16.91 10.64
C LYS A 33 -29.53 17.60 10.12
N ARG A 34 -30.55 16.84 9.69
CA ARG A 34 -31.86 17.30 9.20
C ARG A 34 -33.06 16.78 10.02
N GLY A 35 -32.85 16.24 11.22
CA GLY A 35 -33.92 15.96 12.18
C GLY A 35 -34.73 14.67 11.96
N THR A 36 -34.35 13.82 11.01
CA THR A 36 -34.97 12.50 10.81
C THR A 36 -34.44 11.49 11.83
N LYS A 37 -35.35 10.84 12.57
CA LYS A 37 -35.07 9.82 13.59
C LYS A 37 -35.40 8.43 13.03
N PHE A 38 -34.43 7.53 12.98
CA PHE A 38 -34.64 6.12 12.62
C PHE A 38 -34.46 5.23 13.86
N LYS A 39 -35.41 4.32 14.09
CA LYS A 39 -35.28 3.25 15.09
C LYS A 39 -34.76 2.00 14.40
N LEU A 40 -33.53 1.60 14.70
CA LEU A 40 -32.94 0.36 14.17
C LEU A 40 -33.44 -0.82 15.03
N THR A 41 -34.27 -1.70 14.47
CA THR A 41 -34.68 -2.96 15.11
C THR A 41 -33.57 -4.01 14.97
N GLU A 42 -33.57 -5.06 15.82
CA GLU A 42 -32.50 -6.07 15.92
C GLU A 42 -32.18 -6.73 14.55
N GLU A 43 -33.19 -6.91 13.71
CA GLU A 43 -33.10 -7.49 12.37
C GLU A 43 -32.27 -6.65 11.37
N PHE A 44 -32.17 -5.34 11.58
CA PHE A 44 -31.40 -4.41 10.74
C PHE A 44 -30.02 -4.09 11.31
N SER A 45 -29.71 -4.53 12.54
CA SER A 45 -28.40 -4.32 13.17
C SER A 45 -27.25 -5.07 12.50
N ARG A 46 -27.55 -6.17 11.79
CA ARG A 46 -26.58 -7.03 11.09
C ARG A 46 -26.50 -6.80 9.58
N LYS A 47 -27.37 -5.95 9.03
CA LYS A 47 -27.35 -5.60 7.60
C LYS A 47 -26.60 -4.28 7.46
N HIS A 48 -25.62 -4.22 6.56
CA HIS A 48 -25.06 -2.92 6.17
C HIS A 48 -26.22 -2.04 5.67
N PRO A 49 -26.29 -0.76 6.04
CA PRO A 49 -27.31 0.13 5.52
C PRO A 49 -27.17 0.16 3.99
N VAL A 50 -28.14 -0.43 3.30
CA VAL A 50 -28.25 -0.32 1.86
C VAL A 50 -28.86 1.03 1.62
N PHE A 51 -28.01 2.00 1.28
CA PHE A 51 -28.49 3.26 0.76
C PHE A 51 -29.22 2.95 -0.55
N PRO A 52 -30.43 3.48 -0.76
CA PRO A 52 -31.07 3.35 -2.06
C PRO A 52 -30.06 3.85 -3.10
N GLU A 53 -29.94 3.10 -4.20
CA GLU A 53 -29.11 3.52 -5.32
C GLU A 53 -29.44 4.97 -5.61
N SER A 54 -28.45 5.84 -5.41
CA SER A 54 -28.61 7.25 -5.73
C SER A 54 -29.17 7.31 -7.15
N PRO A 55 -30.25 8.08 -7.42
CA PRO A 55 -30.77 8.19 -8.77
C PRO A 55 -29.59 8.42 -9.70
N ILE A 56 -29.51 7.56 -10.72
CA ILE A 56 -28.45 7.48 -11.73
C ILE A 56 -27.86 8.87 -11.92
N LYS A 57 -26.55 9.01 -11.66
CA LYS A 57 -25.84 10.28 -11.82
C LYS A 57 -26.35 10.92 -13.11
N PRO A 58 -26.94 12.12 -13.07
CA PRO A 58 -27.46 12.73 -14.27
C PRO A 58 -26.32 12.79 -15.29
N TYR A 59 -26.57 12.25 -16.47
CA TYR A 59 -25.66 12.41 -17.60
C TYR A 59 -25.60 13.90 -17.92
N PHE A 60 -24.56 14.56 -17.46
CA PHE A 60 -24.23 15.89 -17.93
C PHE A 60 -23.57 15.75 -19.29
N GLN A 61 -23.88 16.69 -20.19
CA GLN A 61 -23.12 16.84 -21.42
C GLN A 61 -21.64 17.02 -21.08
N THR A 62 -20.77 16.58 -22.00
CA THR A 62 -19.32 16.72 -21.88
C THR A 62 -18.98 18.18 -21.57
N GLU A 63 -17.94 18.45 -20.78
CA GLU A 63 -17.55 19.86 -20.48
C GLU A 63 -17.34 20.70 -21.74
N GLU A 64 -16.96 20.04 -22.84
CA GLU A 64 -16.79 20.62 -24.18
C GLU A 64 -18.10 21.20 -24.73
N ASP A 65 -19.23 20.51 -24.51
CA ASP A 65 -20.55 20.95 -24.95
C ASP A 65 -21.11 22.06 -24.06
N LYS A 66 -20.83 21.98 -22.75
CA LYS A 66 -21.33 22.93 -21.75
C LYS A 66 -20.57 24.26 -21.77
N PHE A 67 -19.29 24.25 -22.14
CA PHE A 67 -18.42 25.42 -22.18
C PHE A 67 -17.55 25.43 -23.44
N PRO A 68 -18.13 25.69 -24.63
CA PRO A 68 -17.41 25.61 -25.91
C PRO A 68 -16.27 26.63 -26.04
N SER A 69 -16.28 27.69 -25.23
CA SER A 69 -15.23 28.71 -25.19
C SER A 69 -14.09 28.39 -24.21
N ARG A 70 -14.16 27.30 -23.44
CA ARG A 70 -13.09 26.89 -22.52
C ARG A 70 -11.97 26.21 -23.31
N LYS A 71 -10.78 26.81 -23.31
CA LYS A 71 -9.58 26.18 -23.88
C LYS A 71 -9.29 24.89 -23.11
N LYS A 72 -9.11 23.77 -23.82
CA LYS A 72 -8.72 22.49 -23.20
C LYS A 72 -7.41 22.71 -22.43
N ASN A 73 -7.37 22.27 -21.18
CA ASN A 73 -6.14 22.32 -20.40
C ASN A 73 -5.05 21.53 -21.12
N PRO A 74 -3.79 22.01 -21.12
CA PRO A 74 -2.70 21.24 -21.71
C PRO A 74 -2.63 19.88 -21.04
N THR A 75 -2.50 18.82 -21.86
CA THR A 75 -2.29 17.46 -21.38
C THR A 75 -1.09 17.47 -20.42
N PRO A 76 -1.21 16.89 -19.21
CA PRO A 76 -0.06 16.74 -18.34
C PRO A 76 1.08 16.05 -19.11
N PRO A 77 2.34 16.47 -18.92
CA PRO A 77 3.45 15.77 -19.52
C PRO A 77 3.42 14.31 -19.08
N GLU A 78 3.68 13.41 -20.04
CA GLU A 78 3.84 11.99 -19.77
C GLU A 78 5.00 11.81 -18.79
N ILE A 79 4.72 11.15 -17.66
CA ILE A 79 5.75 10.85 -16.67
C ILE A 79 6.61 9.74 -17.27
N VAL A 80 7.69 10.13 -17.93
CA VAL A 80 8.75 9.20 -18.32
C VAL A 80 9.41 8.76 -17.01
N GLU A 81 9.23 7.50 -16.63
CA GLU A 81 10.07 6.90 -15.60
C GLU A 81 11.51 7.03 -16.11
N VAL A 82 12.26 7.94 -15.50
CA VAL A 82 13.70 8.05 -15.76
C VAL A 82 14.24 6.68 -15.43
N GLU A 83 14.72 5.96 -16.43
CA GLU A 83 15.52 4.76 -16.21
C GLU A 83 16.72 5.22 -15.40
N ASP A 84 16.60 5.17 -14.08
CA ASP A 84 17.69 5.36 -13.15
C ASP A 84 18.69 4.27 -13.50
N SER A 85 19.65 4.61 -14.36
CA SER A 85 20.74 3.72 -14.70
C SER A 85 21.31 3.24 -13.37
N PRO A 86 21.19 1.94 -13.06
CA PRO A 86 21.52 1.46 -11.73
C PRO A 86 22.98 1.84 -11.46
N GLY A 87 23.20 2.60 -10.39
CA GLY A 87 24.53 3.02 -10.01
C GLY A 87 25.47 1.82 -9.81
N PRO A 88 26.77 2.04 -9.56
CA PRO A 88 27.70 0.95 -9.33
C PRO A 88 27.22 0.02 -8.21
N LEU A 89 27.35 -1.30 -8.43
CA LEU A 89 26.98 -2.32 -7.46
C LEU A 89 27.81 -2.17 -6.17
N ASN A 90 27.16 -2.27 -5.00
CA ASN A 90 27.85 -2.32 -3.72
C ASN A 90 28.05 -3.78 -3.28
N GLU A 91 26.95 -4.52 -3.07
CA GLU A 91 26.99 -5.88 -2.53
C GLU A 91 25.84 -6.77 -2.99
N PHE A 92 26.05 -8.09 -2.90
CA PHE A 92 25.01 -9.10 -3.05
C PHE A 92 24.55 -9.58 -1.69
N ILE A 93 23.26 -9.42 -1.40
CA ILE A 93 22.69 -9.78 -0.09
C ILE A 93 22.21 -11.23 -0.10
N LYS A 94 21.42 -11.61 -1.12
CA LYS A 94 20.79 -12.93 -1.21
C LYS A 94 20.75 -13.42 -2.65
N ALA A 95 20.56 -14.73 -2.81
CA ALA A 95 20.29 -15.35 -4.09
C ALA A 95 19.08 -16.28 -3.97
N ARG A 96 18.23 -16.30 -5.00
CA ARG A 96 17.09 -17.22 -5.10
C ARG A 96 17.01 -17.85 -6.48
N LYS A 97 16.36 -19.00 -6.60
CA LYS A 97 16.02 -19.62 -7.88
C LYS A 97 14.54 -19.36 -8.15
N MET A 98 14.23 -18.86 -9.33
CA MET A 98 12.88 -18.56 -9.79
C MET A 98 12.65 -19.24 -11.14
N ARG A 99 11.43 -19.73 -11.37
CA ARG A 99 11.04 -20.26 -12.67
C ARG A 99 10.17 -19.23 -13.37
N LEU A 100 10.69 -18.61 -14.42
CA LEU A 100 10.00 -17.57 -15.20
C LEU A 100 9.86 -18.07 -16.64
N ASN A 101 8.64 -18.07 -17.18
CA ASN A 101 8.35 -18.58 -18.53
C ASN A 101 8.86 -20.00 -18.80
N GLY A 102 8.75 -20.88 -17.79
CA GLY A 102 9.19 -22.28 -17.87
C GLY A 102 10.70 -22.51 -17.77
N LYS A 103 11.51 -21.44 -17.74
CA LYS A 103 12.97 -21.50 -17.57
C LYS A 103 13.35 -21.25 -16.12
N ASP A 104 14.27 -22.06 -15.61
CA ASP A 104 14.86 -21.84 -14.29
C ASP A 104 15.94 -20.76 -14.39
N GLN A 105 15.76 -19.67 -13.66
CA GLN A 105 16.68 -18.54 -13.60
C GLN A 105 17.10 -18.27 -12.15
N ARG A 106 18.32 -17.76 -11.97
CA ARG A 106 18.81 -17.28 -10.68
C ARG A 106 18.67 -15.78 -10.61
N GLU A 107 18.11 -15.31 -9.50
CA GLU A 107 18.02 -13.90 -9.19
C GLU A 107 18.86 -13.59 -7.95
N TYR A 108 19.43 -12.39 -7.95
CA TYR A 108 20.29 -11.89 -6.90
C TYR A 108 19.67 -10.62 -6.32
N LEU A 109 19.57 -10.57 -4.99
CA LEU A 109 19.19 -9.35 -4.29
C LEU A 109 20.42 -8.46 -4.20
N VAL A 110 20.32 -7.32 -4.87
CA VAL A 110 21.41 -6.40 -5.14
C VAL A 110 21.17 -5.08 -4.41
N ARG A 111 22.21 -4.61 -3.74
CA ARG A 111 22.27 -3.24 -3.19
C ARG A 111 23.25 -2.39 -3.98
N PHE A 112 22.76 -1.25 -4.45
CA PHE A 112 23.58 -0.28 -5.18
C PHE A 112 24.29 0.69 -4.24
N LYS A 113 25.41 1.26 -4.70
CA LYS A 113 26.14 2.26 -3.93
C LYS A 113 25.27 3.49 -3.70
N ASN A 114 25.36 4.03 -2.48
CA ASN A 114 24.62 5.22 -2.03
C ASN A 114 23.08 5.08 -2.07
N GLN A 115 22.57 3.86 -2.18
CA GLN A 115 21.13 3.58 -2.06
C GLN A 115 20.81 2.94 -0.71
N ALA A 116 19.68 3.33 -0.14
CA ALA A 116 19.16 2.74 1.10
C ALA A 116 18.65 1.31 0.86
N ALA A 117 18.49 0.54 1.93
CA ALA A 117 17.99 -0.83 1.90
C ALA A 117 16.60 -0.97 1.25
N ASP A 118 15.79 0.09 1.28
CA ASP A 118 14.46 0.11 0.68
C ASP A 118 14.51 0.03 -0.86
N ASN A 119 15.66 0.37 -1.47
CA ASN A 119 15.87 0.34 -2.91
C ASN A 119 16.58 -0.95 -3.38
N ASP A 120 16.73 -1.95 -2.53
CA ASP A 120 17.32 -3.23 -2.91
C ASP A 120 16.42 -3.95 -3.93
N LYS A 121 16.98 -4.39 -5.05
CA LYS A 121 16.22 -5.01 -6.16
C LYS A 121 16.69 -6.44 -6.44
N TRP A 122 15.73 -7.30 -6.79
CA TRP A 122 16.02 -8.62 -7.33
C TRP A 122 16.33 -8.49 -8.83
N LEU A 123 17.53 -8.88 -9.22
CA LEU A 123 17.99 -8.79 -10.60
C LEU A 123 18.47 -10.15 -11.12
N ALA A 124 18.18 -10.41 -12.39
CA ALA A 124 18.74 -11.50 -13.16
C ALA A 124 20.26 -11.33 -13.38
N GLU A 125 20.96 -12.42 -13.68
CA GLU A 125 22.40 -12.38 -14.01
C GLU A 125 22.75 -11.36 -15.10
N ASP A 126 21.91 -11.25 -16.13
CA ASP A 126 22.12 -10.37 -17.29
C ASP A 126 21.82 -8.89 -17.01
N ALA A 127 20.98 -8.61 -16.01
CA ALA A 127 20.53 -7.25 -15.68
C ALA A 127 21.46 -6.53 -14.68
N ILE A 128 22.51 -7.21 -14.20
CA ILE A 128 23.44 -6.66 -13.21
C ILE A 128 24.61 -5.96 -13.92
N PRO A 129 24.87 -4.67 -13.63
CA PRO A 129 26.07 -3.99 -14.12
C PRO A 129 27.34 -4.73 -13.69
N ASP A 130 28.22 -5.03 -14.65
CA ASP A 130 29.45 -5.81 -14.43
C ASP A 130 29.22 -7.16 -13.71
N GLY A 131 28.05 -7.77 -13.91
CA GLY A 131 27.59 -8.97 -13.19
C GLY A 131 28.61 -10.11 -13.19
N ASN A 132 29.29 -10.36 -14.31
CA ASN A 132 30.30 -11.41 -14.42
C ASN A 132 31.45 -11.29 -13.40
N LEU A 133 31.97 -10.07 -13.20
CA LEU A 133 33.08 -9.83 -12.27
C LEU A 133 32.61 -10.05 -10.83
N HIS A 134 31.45 -9.48 -10.49
CA HIS A 134 30.89 -9.53 -9.15
C HIS A 134 30.45 -10.95 -8.77
N LEU A 135 29.77 -11.65 -9.68
CA LEU A 135 29.34 -13.04 -9.47
C LEU A 135 30.54 -13.99 -9.35
N ARG A 136 31.64 -13.74 -10.07
CA ARG A 136 32.88 -14.50 -9.91
C ARG A 136 33.47 -14.35 -8.51
N ARG A 137 33.53 -13.12 -7.98
CA ARG A 137 33.99 -12.86 -6.61
C ARG A 137 33.08 -13.52 -5.58
N LEU A 138 31.76 -13.41 -5.73
CA LEU A 138 30.78 -14.06 -4.86
C LEU A 138 30.92 -15.59 -4.84
N ARG A 139 31.13 -16.21 -6.01
CA ARG A 139 31.35 -17.66 -6.12
C ARG A 139 32.68 -18.07 -5.47
N ALA A 140 33.71 -17.23 -5.53
CA ALA A 140 34.99 -17.48 -4.87
C ALA A 140 34.88 -17.37 -3.34
N SER A 141 34.21 -16.34 -2.80
CA SER A 141 34.04 -16.16 -1.35
C SER A 141 33.24 -17.30 -0.72
N ARG A 142 32.20 -17.78 -1.39
CA ARG A 142 31.41 -18.93 -0.90
C ARG A 142 32.22 -20.23 -0.82
N ARG A 143 33.21 -20.42 -1.70
CA ARG A 143 34.08 -21.61 -1.63
C ARG A 143 35.02 -21.54 -0.43
N THR A 144 35.54 -20.36 -0.12
CA THR A 144 36.44 -20.16 1.04
C THR A 144 35.70 -20.28 2.37
N GLU A 145 34.47 -19.80 2.45
CA GLU A 145 33.63 -19.94 3.65
C GLU A 145 33.31 -21.42 3.95
N GLN A 146 33.08 -22.23 2.91
CA GLN A 146 32.78 -23.66 3.05
C GLN A 146 34.02 -24.50 3.41
N SER A 147 35.23 -24.07 3.05
CA SER A 147 36.45 -24.81 3.38
C SER A 147 36.96 -24.59 4.81
N HIS A 148 36.42 -23.58 5.51
CA HIS A 148 36.80 -23.25 6.90
C HIS A 148 35.77 -23.72 7.94
N GLN A 149 34.73 -24.45 7.52
CA GLN A 149 33.78 -25.15 8.39
C GLN A 149 34.08 -26.65 8.39
#